data_AF-E5VH04-F1
#
_entry.id   AF-E5VH04-F1
#
_cell.length_a   1.000
_cell.length_b   1.000
_cell.length_c   1.000
_cell.angle_alpha   90.00
_cell.angle_beta   90.00
_cell.angle_gamma   90.00
#
_symmetry.space_group_name_H-M   'P 1'
#
loop_
_entity.id
_entity.type
_entity.pdbx_description
1 polymer ?
#
loop_
_entity_poly.entity_id
_entity_poly.type
_entity_poly.pdbx_seq_one_letter_code
_entity_poly.pdbx_strand_id
1 'polypeptide(L)' 'MKSISAIEMFKAYPQLKQFYSRCGVLWSRGYFVSTVGHISEATVKKYIEEQKDHE' A
#
# COMPACT_ATOMS: atom_id res chain seq x y z
N MET A 1 4.20 -10.45 -2.21
CA MET A 1 4.43 -9.81 -0.88
C MET A 1 3.17 -9.15 -0.32
N LYS A 2 2.58 -8.14 -0.99
CA LYS A 2 1.39 -7.42 -0.50
C LYS A 2 0.21 -8.31 -0.09
N SER A 3 -0.15 -9.31 -0.89
CA SER A 3 -1.31 -10.17 -0.60
C SER A 3 -1.11 -11.04 0.64
N ILE A 4 0.07 -11.65 0.77
CA ILE A 4 0.39 -12.51 1.92
C ILE A 4 0.45 -11.67 3.19
N SER A 5 1.10 -10.50 3.15
CA SER A 5 1.16 -9.61 4.32
C SER A 5 -0.23 -9.09 4.72
N ALA A 6 -1.13 -8.83 3.77
CA ALA A 6 -2.50 -8.45 4.07
C ALA A 6 -3.27 -9.57 4.79
N ILE A 7 -3.13 -10.83 4.34
CA ILE A 7 -3.78 -11.98 4.97
C ILE A 7 -3.28 -12.14 6.41
N GLU A 8 -1.98 -12.11 6.63
CA GLU A 8 -1.40 -12.27 7.97
C GLU A 8 -1.77 -11.10 8.89
N MET A 9 -1.78 -9.86 8.40
CA MET A 9 -2.24 -8.71 9.18
C MET A 9 -3.71 -8.82 9.57
N PHE A 10 -4.60 -9.27 8.69
CA PHE A 10 -6.01 -9.45 9.05
C PHE A 10 -6.25 -10.59 10.04
N LYS A 11 -5.39 -11.62 10.06
CA LYS A 11 -5.42 -12.67 11.09
C LYS A 11 -4.95 -12.14 12.44
N ALA A 12 -3.84 -11.39 12.46
CA ALA A 12 -3.25 -10.86 13.69
C ALA A 12 -4.08 -9.72 14.30
N TYR A 13 -4.76 -8.92 13.47
CA TYR A 13 -5.52 -7.74 13.89
C TYR A 13 -6.95 -7.77 13.32
N PRO A 14 -7.89 -8.51 13.94
CA PRO A 14 -9.27 -8.59 13.47
C PRO A 14 -9.97 -7.23 13.39
N GLN A 15 -9.62 -6.27 14.26
CA GLN A 15 -10.12 -4.90 14.22
C GLN A 15 -9.76 -4.17 12.92
N LEU A 16 -8.59 -4.46 12.34
CA LEU A 16 -8.17 -3.92 11.06
C LEU A 16 -9.03 -4.47 9.92
N LYS A 17 -9.35 -5.76 9.97
CA LYS A 17 -10.27 -6.40 9.01
C LYS A 17 -11.66 -5.78 9.07
N GLN A 18 -12.15 -5.45 10.27
CA GLN A 18 -13.44 -4.79 10.45
C GLN A 18 -13.43 -3.37 9.87
N PHE A 19 -12.37 -2.60 10.11
CA PHE A 19 -12.21 -1.26 9.55
C PHE A 19 -12.21 -1.27 8.01
N TYR A 20 -11.47 -2.20 7.40
CA TYR A 20 -11.37 -2.33 5.93
C TYR A 20 -12.49 -3.17 5.30
N SER A 21 -13.51 -3.56 6.06
CA SER A 21 -14.60 -4.45 5.58
C SER A 21 -15.33 -3.92 4.35
N ARG A 22 -15.41 -2.59 4.19
CA ARG A 22 -16.04 -1.94 3.03
C ARG A 22 -15.16 -1.91 1.77
N CYS A 23 -13.84 -1.91 1.94
CA CYS A 23 -12.87 -1.80 0.85
C CYS A 23 -12.31 -3.16 0.41
N GLY A 24 -12.29 -4.15 1.31
CA GLY A 24 -11.85 -5.52 1.03
C GLY A 24 -10.36 -5.68 0.74
N VAL A 25 -9.60 -4.59 0.68
CA VAL A 25 -8.16 -4.58 0.39
C VAL A 25 -7.41 -3.74 1.43
N LEU A 26 -6.23 -4.22 1.83
CA LEU A 26 -5.37 -3.51 2.78
C LEU A 26 -4.39 -2.55 2.09
N TRP A 27 -3.89 -2.94 0.92
CA TRP A 27 -2.88 -2.19 0.19
C TRP A 27 -3.45 -1.66 -1.13
N SER A 28 -3.02 -0.46 -1.52
CA SER A 28 -3.28 0.10 -2.84
C SER A 28 -2.80 -0.87 -3.95
N ARG A 29 -3.54 -0.89 -5.06
CA ARG A 29 -3.24 -1.74 -6.23
C ARG A 29 -1.88 -1.39 -6.84
N GLY A 30 -1.56 -0.10 -6.91
CA GLY A 30 -0.27 0.39 -7.41
C GLY A 30 0.89 0.02 -6.49
N TYR A 31 2.07 -0.20 -7.06
CA TYR A 31 3.33 -0.28 -6.32
C TYR A 31 4.42 0.44 -7.11
N PHE A 32 5.41 0.97 -6.41
CA PHE A 32 6.59 1.59 -7.01
C PHE A 32 7.82 0.75 -6.66
N VAL A 33 8.66 0.49 -7.65
CA VAL A 33 9.94 -0.22 -7.49
C VAL A 33 10.97 0.45 -8.40
N SER A 34 12.16 0.70 -7.87
CA SER A 34 13.29 1.23 -8.64
C SER A 34 14.61 0.80 -7.99
N THR A 35 15.70 0.86 -8.75
CA THR A 35 17.04 0.41 -8.33
C THR A 35 17.66 1.35 -7.31
N VAL A 36 18.44 0.78 -6.39
CA VAL A 36 19.17 1.55 -5.38
C VAL A 36 20.27 2.35 -6.07
N GLY A 37 20.21 3.68 -5.97
CA GLY A 37 21.18 4.61 -6.54
C GLY A 37 20.59 5.74 -7.41
N HIS A 38 19.38 5.57 -7.94
CA HIS A 38 18.75 6.55 -8.86
C HIS A 38 17.49 7.22 -8.27
N ILE A 39 17.22 7.04 -6.97
CA ILE A 39 16.00 7.53 -6.31
C ILE A 39 16.33 8.69 -5.38
N SER A 40 15.55 9.77 -5.51
CA SER A 40 15.49 10.86 -4.55
C SER A 40 14.21 10.78 -3.72
N GLU A 41 14.21 11.35 -2.51
CA GLU A 41 13.00 11.48 -1.67
C GLU A 41 11.83 12.14 -2.44
N ALA A 42 12.14 13.11 -3.30
CA ALA A 42 11.16 13.80 -4.13
C ALA A 42 10.41 12.85 -5.07
N THR A 43 11.09 11.85 -5.62
CA THR A 43 10.48 10.84 -6.50
C THR A 43 9.47 9.98 -5.76
N VAL A 44 9.76 9.59 -4.51
CA VAL A 44 8.84 8.80 -3.67
C VAL A 44 7.63 9.66 -3.26
N LYS A 45 7.84 10.92 -2.88
CA LYS A 45 6.75 11.86 -2.56
C LYS A 45 5.80 12.05 -3.74
N LYS A 46 6.36 12.30 -4.92
CA LYS A 46 5.58 12.44 -6.16
C LYS A 46 4.70 11.21 -6.43
N TYR A 47 5.25 10.01 -6.29
CA TYR A 47 4.48 8.77 -6.46
C TYR A 47 3.31 8.68 -5.47
N ILE A 48 3.52 9.04 -4.19
CA ILE A 48 2.47 9.01 -3.17
C ILE A 48 1.36 10.03 -3.48
N GLU A 49 1.72 11.23 -3.93
CA GLU A 49 0.76 12.26 -4.32
C GLU A 49 -0.08 11.83 -5.53
N GLU A 50 0.56 11.35 -6.60
CA GLU A 50 -0.15 10.86 -7.79
C GLU A 50 -1.12 9.71 -7.48
N GLN A 51 -0.84 8.87 -6.49
CA GLN A 51 -1.78 7.82 -6.09
C GLN A 51 -3.06 8.36 -5.43
N LYS A 52 -3.06 9.57 -4.84
CA LYS A 52 -4.25 10.16 -4.21
C LYS A 52 -5.25 10.71 -5.22
N ASP A 53 -4.76 11.16 -6.37
CA ASP A 53 -5.60 11.75 -7.43
C ASP A 53 -6.22 10.70 -8.37
N HIS A 54 -5.79 9.44 -8.25
CA HIS A 54 -6.21 8.32 -9.09
C HIS A 54 -7.19 7.34 -8.39
N GLU A 55 -7.69 7.69 -7.19
CA GLU A 55 -8.83 7.03 -6.51
C GLU A 55 -10.14 7.81 -6.71
#